data_AF-A0A3C0VX02-F1
#
_entry.id   AF-A0A3C0VX02-F1
#
_cell.length_a   1.000
_cell.length_b   1.000
_cell.length_c   1.000
_cell.angle_alpha   90.00
_cell.angle_beta   90.00
_cell.angle_gamma   90.00
#
_symmetry.space_group_name_H-M   'P 1'
#
loop_
_entity.id
_entity.type
_entity.pdbx_description
1 polymer ?
#
loop_
_entity_poly.entity_id
_entity_poly.type
_entity_poly.pdbx_seq_one_letter_code
_entity_poly.pdbx_strand_id
1 'polypeptide(L)' 'MCEAGRIRHHLKNHISNPNDLILFVGYCAYNTLGSVILAGIDPVYIFGEPHNVKAKIASF' A
#
# COMPACT_ATOMS: atom_id res chain seq x y z
N MET A 1 -8.34 -2.18 -1.05
CA MET A 1 -8.05 -2.56 -2.45
C MET A 1 -7.60 -1.29 -3.16
N CYS A 2 -6.46 -1.30 -3.84
CA CYS A 2 -5.72 -0.10 -4.27
C CYS A 2 -5.26 -0.24 -5.74
N GLU A 3 -6.14 -0.79 -6.57
CA GLU A 3 -5.77 -1.29 -7.91
C GLU A 3 -5.65 -0.21 -8.98
N ALA A 4 -6.32 0.93 -8.81
CA ALA A 4 -6.47 1.92 -9.86
C ALA A 4 -6.73 3.33 -9.31
N GLY A 5 -6.69 4.31 -10.21
CA GLY A 5 -6.97 5.70 -9.88
C GLY A 5 -5.87 6.36 -9.05
N ARG A 6 -6.23 7.48 -8.43
CA ARG A 6 -5.27 8.38 -7.76
C ARG A 6 -4.55 7.73 -6.57
N ILE A 7 -5.16 6.74 -5.92
CA ILE A 7 -4.57 6.06 -4.75
C ILE A 7 -3.22 5.43 -5.06
N ARG A 8 -3.00 4.91 -6.28
CA ARG A 8 -1.69 4.34 -6.66
C ARG A 8 -0.58 5.39 -6.67
N HIS A 9 -0.88 6.61 -7.07
CA HIS A 9 0.09 7.71 -7.07
C HIS A 9 0.41 8.15 -5.63
N HIS A 10 -0.60 8.24 -4.77
CA HIS A 10 -0.37 8.50 -3.35
C HIS A 10 0.47 7.40 -2.70
N LEU A 11 0.15 6.13 -2.93
CA LEU A 11 0.95 5.01 -2.41
C LEU A 11 2.39 5.04 -2.93
N LYS A 12 2.59 5.24 -4.25
CA LYS A 12 3.93 5.37 -4.86
C LYS A 12 4.79 6.39 -4.12
N ASN A 13 4.20 7.54 -3.79
CA ASN A 13 4.92 8.68 -3.21
C ASN A 13 5.12 8.57 -1.70
N HIS A 14 4.24 7.89 -0.98
CA HIS A 14 4.20 7.92 0.50
C HIS A 14 4.60 6.60 1.17
N ILE A 15 4.46 5.43 0.52
CA ILE A 15 4.66 4.14 1.19
C ILE A 15 6.09 3.90 1.72
N SER A 16 7.08 4.53 1.09
CA SER A 16 8.50 4.46 1.49
C SER A 16 8.89 5.49 2.55
N ASN A 17 7.98 6.33 3.01
CA ASN A 17 8.25 7.35 4.03
C ASN A 17 7.86 6.84 5.43
N PRO A 18 8.80 6.69 6.37
CA PRO A 18 8.51 6.20 7.72
C PRO A 18 7.67 7.15 8.58
N ASN A 19 7.53 8.42 8.18
CA ASN A 19 6.71 9.39 8.89
C ASN A 19 5.22 9.31 8.53
N ASP A 20 4.85 8.52 7.51
CA ASP A 20 3.50 8.45 6.99
C ASP A 20 2.72 7.24 7.58
N LEU A 21 1.39 7.38 7.62
CA LEU A 21 0.44 6.33 8.00
C LEU A 21 -0.48 6.02 6.81
N ILE A 22 -0.55 4.75 6.41
CA ILE A 22 -1.54 4.26 5.46
C ILE A 22 -2.60 3.48 6.24
N LEU A 23 -3.78 4.06 6.33
CA LEU A 23 -4.93 3.48 7.03
C LEU A 23 -5.92 2.85 6.04
N PHE A 24 -6.14 1.54 6.17
CA PHE A 24 -7.17 0.83 5.43
C PHE A 24 -8.47 0.80 6.23
N VAL A 25 -9.55 1.32 5.65
CA VAL A 25 -10.89 1.42 6.29
C VAL A 25 -11.93 0.48 5.68
N GLY A 26 -11.53 -0.38 4.75
CA GLY A 26 -12.45 -1.28 4.06
C GLY A 26 -11.75 -2.55 3.60
N TYR A 27 -12.56 -3.55 3.24
CA TYR A 27 -12.07 -4.85 2.84
C TYR A 27 -11.18 -4.78 1.59
N CYS A 28 -10.07 -5.53 1.61
CA CYS A 28 -9.22 -5.76 0.46
C CYS A 28 -9.39 -7.21 0.00
N ALA A 29 -9.95 -7.40 -1.20
CA ALA A 29 -10.04 -8.73 -1.79
C ALA A 29 -8.64 -9.34 -1.98
N TYR A 30 -8.58 -10.67 -1.91
CA TYR A 30 -7.35 -11.43 -2.11
C TYR A 30 -6.66 -11.05 -3.42
N ASN A 31 -5.32 -11.01 -3.39
CA ASN A 31 -4.46 -10.69 -4.53
C ASN A 31 -4.60 -9.25 -5.08
N THR A 32 -5.21 -8.35 -4.33
CA THR A 32 -5.16 -6.90 -4.61
C THR A 32 -3.91 -6.30 -3.98
N LEU A 33 -3.38 -5.18 -4.51
CA LEU A 33 -2.29 -4.42 -3.93
C LEU A 33 -2.55 -4.07 -2.46
N GLY A 34 -3.80 -3.70 -2.13
CA GLY A 34 -4.18 -3.43 -0.74
C GLY A 34 -4.02 -4.65 0.17
N SER A 35 -4.42 -5.85 -0.31
CA SER A 35 -4.24 -7.09 0.47
C SER A 35 -2.78 -7.48 0.62
N VAL A 36 -1.95 -7.23 -0.40
CA VAL A 36 -0.50 -7.47 -0.38
C VAL A 36 0.17 -6.58 0.66
N ILE A 37 -0.20 -5.29 0.70
CA ILE A 37 0.31 -4.34 1.71
C ILE A 37 -0.13 -4.77 3.11
N LEU A 38 -1.41 -5.11 3.30
CA LEU A 38 -1.93 -5.56 4.60
C LEU A 38 -1.31 -6.88 5.07
N ALA A 39 -0.87 -7.74 4.15
CA ALA A 39 -0.14 -8.97 4.47
C ALA A 39 1.32 -8.72 4.91
N GLY A 40 1.78 -7.47 4.90
CA GLY A 40 3.14 -7.11 5.32
C GLY A 40 4.22 -7.47 4.31
N ILE A 41 3.87 -7.65 3.03
CA ILE A 41 4.84 -7.92 1.97
C ILE A 41 5.69 -6.67 1.73
N ASP A 42 7.01 -6.84 1.68
CA ASP A 42 7.99 -5.79 1.44
C ASP A 42 9.14 -6.35 0.57
N PRO A 43 9.46 -5.74 -0.59
CA PRO A 43 8.83 -4.59 -1.22
C PRO A 43 7.50 -4.93 -1.92
N VAL A 44 6.65 -3.91 -2.09
CA VAL A 44 5.45 -3.99 -2.94
C VAL A 44 5.68 -3.32 -4.29
N TYR A 45 5.01 -3.81 -5.32
CA TYR A 45 5.14 -3.27 -6.67
C TYR A 45 4.01 -2.30 -7.01
N ILE A 46 4.36 -1.05 -7.31
CA ILE A 46 3.43 0.00 -7.71
C ILE A 46 3.91 0.55 -9.05
N PHE A 47 3.04 0.51 -10.07
CA PHE A 47 3.39 0.80 -11.47
C PHE A 47 4.58 -0.01 -12.02
N GLY A 48 4.78 -1.23 -11.52
CA GLY A 48 5.88 -2.11 -11.93
C GLY A 48 7.22 -1.80 -11.26
N GLU A 49 7.29 -0.75 -10.44
CA GLU A 49 8.47 -0.37 -9.68
C GLU A 49 8.36 -0.91 -8.23
N PRO A 50 9.45 -1.43 -7.64
CA PRO A 50 9.45 -1.86 -6.24
C PRO A 50 9.49 -0.66 -5.30
N HIS A 51 8.66 -0.69 -4.25
CA HIS A 51 8.62 0.30 -3.18
C HIS A 51 8.71 -0.39 -1.83
N ASN A 52 9.65 0.06 -0.98
CA ASN A 52 9.79 -0.46 0.37
C ASN A 52 8.62 0.03 1.24
N VAL A 53 8.05 -0.84 2.06
CA VAL A 53 6.95 -0.50 2.97
C VAL A 53 7.51 0.00 4.29
N LYS A 54 7.79 1.30 4.36
CA LYS A 54 8.31 1.96 5.58
C LYS A 54 7.23 2.72 6.34
N ALA A 55 6.18 3.17 5.64
CA ALA A 55 5.04 3.81 6.27
C ALA A 55 4.36 2.85 7.26
N LYS A 56 3.80 3.42 8.33
CA LYS A 56 3.00 2.64 9.28
C LYS A 56 1.74 2.15 8.58
N ILE A 57 1.46 0.86 8.67
CA ILE A 57 0.25 0.24 8.11
C ILE A 57 -0.72 -0.06 9.26
N ALA A 58 -1.99 0.35 9.10
CA ALA A 58 -3.06 0.03 10.03
C ALA A 58 -4.35 -0.32 9.28
N SER A 59 -5.19 -1.15 9.89
CA SER A 59 -6.54 -1.45 9.42
C SER A 59 -7.52 -1.54 10.57
N PHE A 60 -8.77 -1.15 10.32
CA PHE A 60 -9.92 -1.37 11.20
C PHE A 60 -10.85 -2.43 10.60
#